data_AF-A0AAV2RJ17-F1
#
_entry.id   AF-A0AAV2RJ17-F1
#
_cell.length_a   1.000
_cell.length_b   1.000
_cell.length_c   1.000
_cell.angle_alpha   90.00
_cell.angle_beta   90.00
_cell.angle_gamma   90.00
#
_symmetry.space_group_name_H-M   'P 1'
#
loop_
_entity.id
_entity.type
_entity.pdbx_description
1 polymer ?
#
loop_
_entity_poly.entity_id
_entity_poly.type
_entity_poly.pdbx_seq_one_letter_code
_entity_poly.pdbx_strand_id
1 'polypeptide(L)'
;MGAGSSSISDLSNNVYLQRFTSPEILTHNDPFWNQLLSFSFSLPSKSSDYRLLDECIEPLFRGLIQNYAASGNISSLIRVFLSRATELKASAQCDNSVFTWQAHNALFIIRCVTKLLLERFTEEEVLQILATLPPTKEGDEPEDASGLMESLVCALVEVMVDVPLGDQTYALHLEATTTLLVLTSSLVFKAADISHLSIFRMLMSSRASIHACLLVKTLLKRFMAQDKQPKKDESGSVVLGIA
;
A
#
# COMPACT_ATOMS: atom_id res chain seq x y z
N MET A 1 0.96 2.42 -23.80
CA MET A 1 -0.27 1.63 -23.67
C MET A 1 -0.54 1.45 -22.17
N GLY A 2 -1.17 2.43 -21.53
CA GLY A 2 -1.52 2.37 -20.11
C GLY A 2 -2.98 1.99 -19.96
N ALA A 3 -3.31 1.14 -18.98
CA ALA A 3 -4.68 0.98 -18.53
C ALA A 3 -5.24 2.38 -18.22
N GLY A 4 -6.40 2.70 -18.81
CA GLY A 4 -6.88 4.07 -19.01
C GLY A 4 -6.86 4.97 -17.77
N SER A 5 -6.74 6.28 -17.98
CA SER A 5 -7.00 7.29 -16.96
C SER A 5 -8.47 7.15 -16.50
N SER A 6 -8.73 6.29 -15.54
CA SER A 6 -10.03 6.18 -14.91
C SER A 6 -10.20 7.37 -13.98
N SER A 7 -11.22 8.18 -14.22
CA SER A 7 -11.73 9.09 -13.20
C SER A 7 -12.08 8.29 -11.94
N ILE A 8 -12.01 8.92 -10.75
CA ILE A 8 -12.44 8.30 -9.47
C ILE A 8 -13.83 7.68 -9.63
N SER A 9 -14.71 8.37 -10.37
CA SER A 9 -16.08 7.96 -10.62
C SER A 9 -16.22 6.59 -11.28
N ASP A 10 -15.20 6.14 -12.03
CA ASP A 10 -15.28 4.96 -12.88
C ASP A 10 -14.54 3.76 -12.29
N LEU A 11 -13.98 3.89 -11.09
CA LEU A 11 -13.17 2.84 -10.46
C LEU A 11 -13.95 1.52 -10.28
N SER A 12 -15.24 1.60 -9.91
CA SER A 12 -16.10 0.42 -9.75
C SER A 12 -16.29 -0.39 -11.03
N ASN A 13 -16.13 0.24 -12.20
CA ASN A 13 -16.25 -0.39 -13.52
C ASN A 13 -14.89 -0.83 -14.09
N ASN A 14 -13.79 -0.58 -13.37
CA ASN A 14 -12.46 -0.95 -13.83
C ASN A 14 -12.29 -2.47 -13.80
N VAL A 15 -12.07 -3.06 -14.98
CA VAL A 15 -11.95 -4.53 -15.15
C VAL A 15 -10.82 -5.15 -14.34
N TYR A 16 -9.72 -4.43 -14.12
CA TYR A 16 -8.60 -4.93 -13.32
C TYR A 16 -8.95 -4.93 -11.83
N LEU A 17 -9.62 -3.89 -11.34
CA LEU A 17 -10.10 -3.86 -9.95
C LEU A 17 -11.19 -4.91 -9.71
N GLN A 18 -12.12 -5.08 -10.65
CA GLN A 18 -13.13 -6.15 -10.56
C GLN A 18 -12.47 -7.54 -10.48
N ARG A 19 -11.46 -7.80 -11.33
CA ARG A 19 -10.69 -9.04 -11.29
C ARG A 19 -9.95 -9.23 -9.96
N PHE A 20 -9.31 -8.18 -9.44
CA PHE A 20 -8.66 -8.20 -8.12
C PHE A 20 -9.63 -8.59 -6.98
N THR A 21 -10.87 -8.12 -7.03
CA THR A 21 -11.91 -8.40 -6.02
C THR A 21 -12.72 -9.68 -6.28
N SER A 22 -12.41 -10.40 -7.35
CA SER A 22 -13.10 -11.63 -7.75
C SER A 22 -12.61 -12.85 -6.95
N PRO A 23 -13.27 -14.02 -7.03
CA PRO A 23 -12.77 -15.24 -6.40
C PRO A 23 -11.59 -15.88 -7.16
N GLU A 24 -11.14 -15.30 -8.28
CA GLU A 24 -9.94 -15.76 -8.98
C GLU A 24 -8.70 -15.60 -8.10
N ILE A 25 -7.90 -16.66 -7.99
CA ILE A 25 -6.63 -16.66 -7.26
C ILE A 25 -5.56 -15.98 -8.13
N LEU A 26 -5.08 -14.83 -7.67
CA LEU A 26 -4.01 -14.06 -8.31
C LEU A 26 -2.74 -14.23 -7.47
N THR A 27 -1.83 -15.11 -7.91
CA THR A 27 -0.56 -15.33 -7.21
C THR A 27 0.33 -14.10 -7.29
N HIS A 28 1.24 -13.91 -6.34
CA HIS A 28 2.15 -12.75 -6.31
C HIS A 28 3.10 -12.65 -7.53
N ASN A 29 3.24 -13.72 -8.32
CA ASN A 29 4.05 -13.75 -9.55
C ASN A 29 3.22 -13.53 -10.83
N ASP A 30 1.90 -13.33 -10.73
CA ASP A 30 1.02 -13.19 -11.88
C ASP A 30 1.33 -11.90 -12.67
N PRO A 31 1.47 -11.97 -14.02
CA PRO A 31 1.69 -10.77 -14.84
C PRO A 31 0.54 -9.74 -14.76
N PHE A 32 -0.64 -10.14 -14.28
CA PHE A 32 -1.76 -9.27 -13.96
C PHE A 32 -1.33 -8.04 -13.15
N TRP A 33 -0.42 -8.21 -12.18
CA TRP A 33 0.00 -7.09 -11.32
C TRP A 33 0.67 -5.98 -12.11
N ASN A 34 1.40 -6.30 -13.19
CA ASN A 34 1.99 -5.27 -14.04
C ASN A 34 0.93 -4.44 -14.75
N GLN A 35 -0.22 -5.03 -15.09
CA GLN A 35 -1.33 -4.32 -15.72
C GLN A 35 -2.13 -3.52 -14.70
N LEU A 36 -2.52 -4.15 -13.59
CA LEU A 36 -3.26 -3.49 -12.51
C LEU A 36 -2.46 -2.28 -12.00
N LEU A 37 -1.18 -2.45 -11.69
CA LEU A 37 -0.33 -1.42 -11.12
C LEU A 37 0.18 -0.41 -12.15
N SER A 38 -0.25 -0.51 -13.42
CA SER A 38 0.11 0.45 -14.47
C SER A 38 -0.84 1.66 -14.58
N PHE A 39 -1.74 1.84 -13.61
CA PHE A 39 -2.67 2.97 -13.64
C PHE A 39 -1.96 4.31 -13.39
N SER A 40 -2.47 5.35 -14.02
CA SER A 40 -2.11 6.73 -13.71
C SER A 40 -3.34 7.43 -13.15
N PHE A 41 -3.24 7.87 -11.90
CA PHE A 41 -4.35 8.44 -11.16
C PHE A 41 -3.89 9.69 -10.41
N SER A 42 -4.69 10.76 -10.46
CA SER A 42 -4.46 11.96 -9.68
C SER A 42 -4.75 11.64 -8.22
N LEU A 43 -3.74 11.58 -7.36
CA LEU A 43 -3.97 11.38 -5.93
C LEU A 43 -5.02 12.37 -5.41
N PRO A 44 -5.99 11.93 -4.59
CA PRO A 44 -7.02 12.80 -4.06
C PRO A 44 -6.34 13.94 -3.29
N SER A 45 -6.72 15.18 -3.57
CA SER A 45 -6.00 16.36 -3.05
C SER A 45 -6.82 17.15 -2.03
N LYS A 46 -8.13 16.89 -1.98
CA LYS A 46 -9.08 17.55 -1.11
C LYS A 46 -9.95 16.49 -0.42
N SER A 47 -10.56 16.87 0.71
CA SER A 47 -11.47 16.00 1.45
C SER A 47 -12.66 15.50 0.61
N SER A 48 -13.14 16.31 -0.35
CA SER A 48 -14.17 15.89 -1.32
C SER A 48 -13.72 14.72 -2.18
N ASP A 49 -12.47 14.73 -2.63
CA ASP A 49 -11.92 13.71 -3.53
C ASP A 49 -11.80 12.38 -2.79
N TYR A 50 -11.40 12.42 -1.51
CA TYR A 50 -11.34 11.24 -0.66
C TYR A 50 -12.73 10.66 -0.36
N ARG A 51 -13.75 11.50 -0.15
CA ARG A 51 -15.13 11.03 0.02
C ARG A 51 -15.64 10.34 -1.25
N LEU A 52 -15.41 10.95 -2.41
CA LEU A 52 -15.78 10.34 -3.69
C LEU A 52 -15.04 9.02 -3.91
N LEU A 53 -13.75 8.95 -3.54
CA LEU A 53 -12.99 7.71 -3.61
C LEU A 53 -13.64 6.61 -2.76
N ASP A 54 -13.95 6.91 -1.50
CA ASP A 54 -14.59 5.95 -0.57
C ASP A 54 -15.93 5.45 -1.14
N GLU A 55 -16.77 6.34 -1.67
CA GLU A 55 -18.05 5.99 -2.31
C GLU A 55 -17.87 5.07 -3.53
N CYS A 56 -16.89 5.38 -4.39
CA CYS A 56 -16.66 4.63 -5.63
C CYS A 56 -16.03 3.25 -5.41
N ILE A 57 -15.22 3.08 -4.36
CA ILE A 57 -14.58 1.79 -4.05
C ILE A 57 -15.47 0.87 -3.20
N GLU A 58 -16.56 1.37 -2.62
CA GLU A 58 -17.45 0.59 -1.77
C GLU A 58 -17.98 -0.71 -2.42
N PRO A 59 -18.41 -0.73 -3.70
CA PRO A 59 -18.83 -1.98 -4.34
C PRO A 59 -17.69 -2.99 -4.51
N LEU A 60 -16.49 -2.49 -4.85
CA LEU A 60 -15.28 -3.32 -4.99
C LEU A 60 -14.88 -3.92 -3.64
N PHE A 61 -14.89 -3.12 -2.58
CA PHE A 61 -14.58 -3.57 -1.24
C PHE A 61 -15.55 -4.66 -0.77
N ARG A 62 -16.86 -4.52 -1.05
CA ARG A 62 -17.84 -5.58 -0.76
C ARG A 62 -17.52 -6.89 -1.47
N GLY A 63 -17.16 -6.84 -2.75
CA GLY A 63 -16.69 -8.01 -3.50
C GLY A 63 -15.43 -8.63 -2.89
N LEU A 64 -14.47 -7.79 -2.51
CA LEU A 64 -13.22 -8.23 -1.89
C LEU A 64 -13.47 -8.99 -0.59
N ILE A 65 -14.33 -8.48 0.30
CA ILE A 65 -14.67 -9.13 1.58
C ILE A 65 -15.50 -10.41 1.39
N GLN A 66 -16.27 -10.53 0.30
CA GLN A 66 -16.95 -11.79 -0.01
C GLN A 66 -15.98 -12.87 -0.50
N ASN A 67 -14.86 -12.48 -1.11
CA ASN A 67 -13.96 -13.39 -1.84
C ASN A 67 -12.56 -13.55 -1.22
N TYR A 68 -12.21 -12.81 -0.15
CA TYR A 68 -10.83 -12.78 0.37
C TYR A 68 -10.31 -14.17 0.77
N ALA A 69 -11.16 -14.99 1.40
CA ALA A 69 -10.80 -16.35 1.83
C ALA A 69 -10.64 -17.34 0.66
N ALA A 70 -11.35 -17.11 -0.44
CA ALA A 70 -11.25 -17.97 -1.63
C ALA A 70 -10.04 -17.60 -2.52
N SER A 71 -9.68 -16.31 -2.57
CA SER A 71 -8.70 -15.78 -3.52
C SER A 71 -7.33 -15.50 -2.92
N GLY A 72 -7.25 -15.07 -1.65
CA GLY A 72 -6.02 -14.60 -1.04
C GLY A 72 -5.41 -13.34 -1.69
N ASN A 73 -6.15 -12.63 -2.55
CA ASN A 73 -5.58 -11.59 -3.41
C ASN A 73 -4.97 -10.41 -2.66
N ILE A 74 -5.45 -10.12 -1.44
CA ILE A 74 -4.88 -9.07 -0.58
C ILE A 74 -3.45 -9.43 -0.16
N SER A 75 -3.22 -10.65 0.32
CA SER A 75 -1.90 -11.09 0.75
C SER A 75 -0.93 -11.16 -0.43
N SER A 76 -1.40 -11.58 -1.60
CA SER A 76 -0.65 -11.55 -2.85
C SER A 76 -0.24 -10.12 -3.25
N LEU A 77 -1.14 -9.14 -3.15
CA LEU A 77 -0.82 -7.73 -3.41
C LEU A 77 0.25 -7.20 -2.43
N ILE A 78 0.18 -7.56 -1.15
CA ILE A 78 1.21 -7.19 -0.16
C ILE A 78 2.57 -7.80 -0.56
N ARG A 79 2.61 -9.08 -0.97
CA ARG A 79 3.84 -9.72 -1.46
C ARG A 79 4.40 -9.03 -2.71
N VAL A 80 3.54 -8.60 -3.63
CA VAL A 80 3.94 -7.82 -4.81
C VAL A 80 4.57 -6.50 -4.39
N PHE A 81 3.94 -5.75 -3.48
CA PHE A 81 4.52 -4.52 -2.93
C PHE A 81 5.90 -4.78 -2.32
N LEU A 82 6.05 -5.81 -1.49
CA LEU A 82 7.33 -6.17 -0.86
C LEU A 82 8.43 -6.48 -1.88
N SER A 83 8.06 -7.20 -2.95
CA SER A 83 8.97 -7.47 -4.07
C SER A 83 9.43 -6.16 -4.74
N ARG A 84 8.48 -5.28 -5.10
CA ARG A 84 8.77 -3.99 -5.74
C ARG A 84 9.57 -3.05 -4.83
N ALA A 85 9.32 -3.04 -3.52
CA ALA A 85 10.09 -2.27 -2.56
C ALA A 85 11.53 -2.78 -2.43
N THR A 86 11.75 -4.09 -2.56
CA THR A 86 13.10 -4.68 -2.57
C THR A 86 13.85 -4.31 -3.84
N GLU A 87 13.20 -4.42 -5.01
CA GLU A 87 13.76 -4.01 -6.30
C GLU A 87 14.08 -2.51 -6.32
N LEU A 88 13.20 -1.67 -5.77
CA LEU A 88 13.42 -0.23 -5.65
C LEU A 88 14.75 0.09 -4.95
N LYS A 89 15.00 -0.54 -3.79
CA LYS A 89 16.24 -0.36 -3.01
C LYS A 89 17.49 -0.81 -3.78
N ALA A 90 17.38 -1.90 -4.54
CA ALA A 90 18.47 -2.36 -5.41
C ALA A 90 18.67 -1.44 -6.63
N SER A 91 17.59 -0.85 -7.14
CA SER A 91 17.56 0.00 -8.33
C SER A 91 17.83 1.48 -8.07
N ALA A 92 18.15 1.89 -6.83
CA ALA A 92 18.51 3.27 -6.49
C ALA A 92 19.72 3.82 -7.29
N GLN A 93 20.35 2.99 -8.12
CA GLN A 93 21.44 3.29 -9.04
C GLN A 93 21.01 3.38 -10.53
N CYS A 94 19.75 3.11 -10.85
CA CYS A 94 19.21 3.06 -12.21
C CYS A 94 18.02 4.03 -12.35
N ASP A 95 18.00 4.84 -13.41
CA ASP A 95 16.94 5.82 -13.72
C ASP A 95 15.55 5.20 -14.06
N ASN A 96 15.29 3.96 -13.63
CA ASN A 96 14.05 3.25 -13.95
C ASN A 96 12.96 3.53 -12.88
N SER A 97 12.05 4.44 -13.20
CA SER A 97 10.94 4.86 -12.32
C SER A 97 9.80 3.85 -12.22
N VAL A 98 9.81 2.75 -12.99
CA VAL A 98 8.72 1.76 -13.02
C VAL A 98 8.52 1.10 -11.65
N PHE A 99 9.60 0.75 -10.95
CA PHE A 99 9.51 0.11 -9.63
C PHE A 99 8.95 1.07 -8.57
N THR A 100 9.39 2.32 -8.57
CA THR A 100 8.86 3.38 -7.69
C THR A 100 7.37 3.55 -7.89
N TRP A 101 6.93 3.61 -9.15
CA TRP A 101 5.54 3.82 -9.52
C TRP A 101 4.66 2.63 -9.18
N GLN A 102 5.07 1.40 -9.53
CA GLN A 102 4.31 0.21 -9.17
C GLN A 102 4.26 -0.02 -7.66
N ALA A 103 5.34 0.27 -6.94
CA ALA A 103 5.34 0.23 -5.47
C ALA A 103 4.35 1.24 -4.88
N HIS A 104 4.32 2.47 -5.41
CA HIS A 104 3.36 3.50 -5.00
C HIS A 104 1.92 3.05 -5.26
N ASN A 105 1.62 2.58 -6.46
CA ASN A 105 0.27 2.15 -6.85
C ASN A 105 -0.22 0.95 -6.03
N ALA A 106 0.66 -0.03 -5.76
CA ALA A 106 0.33 -1.16 -4.90
C ALA A 106 0.00 -0.68 -3.49
N LEU A 107 0.82 0.23 -2.97
CA LEU A 107 0.65 0.76 -1.63
C LEU A 107 -0.61 1.61 -1.48
N PHE A 108 -1.00 2.33 -2.53
CA PHE A 108 -2.26 3.06 -2.58
C PHE A 108 -3.47 2.14 -2.46
N ILE A 109 -3.48 1.02 -3.20
CA ILE A 109 -4.55 0.02 -3.10
C ILE A 109 -4.56 -0.60 -1.69
N ILE A 110 -3.38 -0.98 -1.17
CA ILE A 110 -3.23 -1.52 0.19
C ILE A 110 -3.81 -0.53 1.20
N ARG A 111 -3.45 0.75 1.14
CA ARG A 111 -3.99 1.79 2.05
C ARG A 111 -5.50 1.87 2.01
N CYS A 112 -6.08 1.89 0.81
CA CYS A 112 -7.54 1.99 0.64
C CYS A 112 -8.25 0.78 1.26
N VAL A 113 -7.74 -0.44 0.99
CA VAL A 113 -8.29 -1.67 1.57
C VAL A 113 -8.13 -1.68 3.09
N THR A 114 -6.93 -1.39 3.61
CA THR A 114 -6.65 -1.38 5.05
C THR A 114 -7.49 -0.36 5.80
N LYS A 115 -7.68 0.84 5.22
CA LYS A 115 -8.56 1.87 5.81
C LYS A 115 -9.98 1.34 6.00
N LEU A 116 -10.59 0.81 4.94
CA LEU A 116 -11.96 0.28 5.00
C LEU A 116 -12.10 -0.93 5.92
N LEU A 117 -11.06 -1.76 6.01
CA LEU A 117 -11.00 -2.87 6.96
C LEU A 117 -11.01 -2.36 8.41
N LEU A 118 -10.15 -1.40 8.75
CA LEU A 118 -10.05 -0.83 10.11
C LEU A 118 -11.30 -0.05 10.53
N GLU A 119 -12.09 0.44 9.57
CA GLU A 119 -13.38 1.08 9.85
C GLU A 119 -14.50 0.08 10.21
N ARG A 120 -14.32 -1.23 9.93
CA ARG A 120 -15.39 -2.25 10.04
C ARG A 120 -15.07 -3.43 10.94
N PHE A 121 -13.80 -3.72 11.13
CA PHE A 121 -13.31 -4.92 11.79
C PHE A 121 -12.34 -4.57 12.92
N THR A 122 -12.14 -5.49 13.86
CA THR A 122 -11.09 -5.32 14.89
C THR A 122 -9.70 -5.47 14.27
N GLU A 123 -8.67 -5.00 14.98
CA GLU A 123 -7.30 -5.09 14.48
C GLU A 123 -6.89 -6.56 14.19
N GLU A 124 -7.30 -7.49 15.05
CA GLU A 124 -7.03 -8.92 14.90
C GLU A 124 -7.68 -9.49 13.63
N GLU A 125 -8.95 -9.16 13.39
CA GLU A 125 -9.67 -9.56 12.17
C GLU A 125 -9.02 -8.97 10.92
N VAL A 126 -8.63 -7.69 10.97
CA VAL A 126 -7.91 -7.04 9.86
C VAL A 126 -6.61 -7.77 9.56
N LEU A 127 -5.80 -8.08 10.57
CA LEU A 127 -4.53 -8.81 10.37
C LEU A 127 -4.76 -10.20 9.77
N GLN A 128 -5.82 -10.90 10.19
CA GLN A 128 -6.20 -12.19 9.60
C GLN A 128 -6.60 -12.05 8.13
N ILE A 129 -7.45 -11.07 7.80
CA ILE A 129 -7.89 -10.83 6.41
C ILE A 129 -6.70 -10.48 5.51
N LEU A 130 -5.82 -9.57 5.95
CA LEU A 130 -4.65 -9.14 5.18
C LEU A 130 -3.64 -10.28 4.95
N ALA A 131 -3.53 -11.22 5.90
CA ALA A 131 -2.62 -12.37 5.82
C ALA A 131 -3.28 -13.64 5.24
N THR A 132 -4.52 -13.55 4.74
CA THR A 132 -5.23 -14.73 4.20
C THR A 132 -4.58 -15.23 2.92
N LEU A 133 -4.19 -16.50 2.92
CA LEU A 133 -3.62 -17.21 1.76
C LEU A 133 -4.72 -17.86 0.92
N PRO A 134 -4.51 -18.05 -0.39
CA PRO A 134 -5.41 -18.84 -1.21
C PRO A 134 -5.44 -20.31 -0.75
N PRO A 135 -6.52 -21.05 -1.03
CA PRO A 135 -6.56 -22.49 -0.81
C PRO A 135 -5.42 -23.20 -1.56
N THR A 136 -4.62 -23.96 -0.85
CA THR A 136 -3.56 -24.80 -1.46
C THR A 136 -4.19 -25.98 -2.21
N LYS A 137 -3.58 -26.34 -3.35
CA LYS A 137 -3.93 -27.60 -4.03
C LYS A 137 -3.32 -28.78 -3.29
N GLU A 138 -3.91 -29.95 -3.42
CA GLU A 138 -3.33 -31.18 -2.87
C GLU A 138 -1.91 -31.39 -3.43
N GLY A 139 -0.91 -31.37 -2.55
CA GLY A 139 0.50 -31.59 -2.89
C GLY A 139 1.40 -30.34 -2.89
N ASP A 140 0.83 -29.13 -2.76
CA ASP A 140 1.62 -27.91 -2.59
C ASP A 140 2.18 -27.80 -1.17
N GLU A 141 3.41 -27.28 -1.02
CA GLU A 141 3.94 -26.93 0.29
C GLU A 141 3.10 -25.80 0.91
N PRO A 142 2.80 -25.86 2.22
CA PRO A 142 2.03 -24.81 2.87
C PRO A 142 2.84 -23.50 2.82
N GLU A 143 2.33 -22.52 2.07
CA GLU A 143 2.87 -21.16 2.14
C GLU A 143 2.69 -20.62 3.55
N ASP A 144 3.73 -19.96 4.08
CA ASP A 144 3.65 -19.26 5.35
C ASP A 144 3.37 -17.77 5.10
N ALA A 145 2.30 -17.26 5.72
CA ALA A 145 1.98 -15.83 5.79
C ALA A 145 2.36 -15.22 7.14
N SER A 146 2.97 -16.00 8.04
CA SER A 146 3.52 -15.51 9.29
C SER A 146 4.52 -14.38 9.01
N GLY A 147 4.37 -13.28 9.75
CA GLY A 147 5.22 -12.11 9.58
C GLY A 147 4.99 -11.30 8.30
N LEU A 148 3.97 -11.61 7.46
CA LEU A 148 3.67 -10.80 6.26
C LEU A 148 3.37 -9.34 6.64
N MET A 149 2.52 -9.15 7.65
CA MET A 149 2.18 -7.81 8.16
C MET A 149 3.38 -7.11 8.80
N GLU A 150 4.23 -7.86 9.48
CA GLU A 150 5.47 -7.33 10.03
C GLU A 150 6.43 -6.88 8.91
N SER A 151 6.52 -7.66 7.83
CA SER A 151 7.31 -7.29 6.64
C SER A 151 6.74 -6.05 5.98
N LEU A 152 5.41 -5.90 5.88
CA LEU A 152 4.77 -4.70 5.36
C LEU A 152 5.13 -3.47 6.20
N VAL A 153 4.98 -3.55 7.53
CA VAL A 153 5.34 -2.44 8.45
C VAL A 153 6.83 -2.10 8.34
N CYS A 154 7.71 -3.10 8.26
CA CYS A 154 9.15 -2.88 8.08
C CYS A 154 9.44 -2.18 6.74
N ALA A 155 8.85 -2.66 5.64
CA ALA A 155 9.02 -2.08 4.32
C ALA A 155 8.51 -0.63 4.23
N LEU A 156 7.42 -0.29 4.92
CA LEU A 156 6.95 1.08 5.04
C LEU A 156 8.00 1.99 5.67
N VAL A 157 8.61 1.54 6.77
CA VAL A 157 9.66 2.29 7.47
C VAL A 157 10.91 2.40 6.60
N GLU A 158 11.34 1.32 5.95
CA GLU A 158 12.48 1.29 5.03
C GLU A 158 12.26 2.25 3.85
N VAL A 159 11.07 2.28 3.25
CA VAL A 159 10.73 3.27 2.22
C VAL A 159 10.88 4.69 2.77
N MET A 160 10.52 4.96 4.02
CA MET A 160 10.64 6.30 4.60
C MET A 160 12.10 6.72 4.83
N VAL A 161 13.00 5.78 5.16
CA VAL A 161 14.36 6.09 5.63
C VAL A 161 15.49 5.74 4.66
N ASP A 162 15.34 4.71 3.84
CA ASP A 162 16.38 4.18 2.95
C ASP A 162 16.20 4.65 1.50
N VAL A 163 14.97 4.95 1.07
CA VAL A 163 14.72 5.53 -0.26
C VAL A 163 15.07 7.02 -0.22
N PRO A 164 15.90 7.53 -1.15
CA PRO A 164 16.18 8.95 -1.25
C PRO A 164 14.91 9.75 -1.55
N LEU A 165 14.65 10.78 -0.76
CA LEU A 165 13.53 11.70 -1.01
C LEU A 165 13.90 12.65 -2.14
N GLY A 166 13.13 12.61 -3.22
CA GLY A 166 13.21 13.53 -4.35
C GLY A 166 11.89 13.55 -5.13
N ASP A 167 11.83 14.31 -6.23
CA ASP A 167 10.58 14.53 -6.96
C ASP A 167 9.90 13.23 -7.42
N GLN A 168 10.69 12.27 -7.91
CA GLN A 168 10.21 10.98 -8.42
C GLN A 168 9.76 10.01 -7.31
N THR A 169 10.27 10.16 -6.09
CA THR A 169 9.97 9.28 -4.95
C THR A 169 9.03 9.92 -3.93
N TYR A 170 8.73 11.21 -4.07
CA TYR A 170 7.92 11.98 -3.14
C TYR A 170 6.54 11.35 -2.93
N ALA A 171 5.86 10.97 -4.02
CA ALA A 171 4.55 10.33 -3.95
C ALA A 171 4.60 8.98 -3.20
N LEU A 172 5.66 8.20 -3.40
CA LEU A 172 5.87 6.94 -2.69
C LEU A 172 6.09 7.18 -1.18
N HIS A 173 6.90 8.17 -0.80
CA HIS A 173 7.11 8.52 0.61
C HIS A 173 5.82 9.00 1.28
N LEU A 174 5.04 9.84 0.60
CA LEU A 174 3.76 10.32 1.09
C LEU A 174 2.79 9.16 1.29
N GLU A 175 2.71 8.25 0.33
CA GLU A 175 1.85 7.08 0.41
C GLU A 175 2.27 6.15 1.56
N ALA A 176 3.57 5.86 1.70
CA ALA A 176 4.09 5.04 2.80
C ALA A 176 3.81 5.64 4.18
N THR A 177 4.01 6.94 4.31
CA THR A 177 3.70 7.67 5.56
C THR A 177 2.19 7.59 5.85
N THR A 178 1.35 7.81 4.84
CA THR A 178 -0.11 7.78 5.01
C THR A 178 -0.62 6.38 5.34
N THR A 179 -0.08 5.34 4.71
CA THR A 179 -0.42 3.95 5.02
C THR A 179 -0.02 3.58 6.45
N LEU A 180 1.15 4.01 6.91
CA LEU A 180 1.58 3.78 8.30
C LEU A 180 0.65 4.51 9.29
N LEU A 181 0.24 5.75 8.98
CA LEU A 181 -0.76 6.49 9.78
C LEU A 181 -2.12 5.78 9.84
N VAL A 182 -2.59 5.22 8.72
CA VAL A 182 -3.83 4.43 8.69
C VAL A 182 -3.71 3.19 9.57
N LEU A 183 -2.63 2.42 9.40
CA LEU A 183 -2.37 1.21 10.18
C LEU A 183 -2.27 1.50 11.69
N THR A 184 -1.73 2.65 12.06
CA THR A 184 -1.54 3.07 13.46
C THR A 184 -2.66 3.95 14.00
N SER A 185 -3.73 4.17 13.23
CA SER A 185 -4.82 5.08 13.61
C SER A 185 -5.51 4.68 14.92
N SER A 186 -5.54 3.40 15.25
CA SER A 186 -6.07 2.87 16.50
C SER A 186 -5.39 3.46 17.74
N LEU A 187 -4.11 3.85 17.65
CA LEU A 187 -3.37 4.51 18.75
C LEU A 187 -3.97 5.85 19.15
N VAL A 188 -4.56 6.58 18.21
CA VAL A 188 -5.15 7.90 18.46
C VAL A 188 -6.42 7.76 19.30
N PHE A 189 -7.11 6.63 19.21
CA PHE A 189 -8.39 6.41 19.87
C PHE A 189 -8.30 5.53 21.13
N LYS A 190 -7.25 4.71 21.27
CA LYS A 190 -7.04 3.78 22.40
C LYS A 190 -5.89 4.25 23.30
N ALA A 191 -6.11 5.30 24.09
CA ALA A 191 -5.07 5.95 24.91
C ALA A 191 -4.54 5.11 26.09
N ALA A 192 -5.24 4.04 26.51
CA ALA A 192 -4.94 3.35 27.77
C ALA A 192 -4.22 1.98 27.62
N ASP A 193 -4.26 1.34 26.44
CA ASP A 193 -3.74 -0.03 26.27
C ASP A 193 -3.07 -0.26 24.91
N ILE A 194 -2.06 0.56 24.61
CA ILE A 194 -1.34 0.54 23.33
C ILE A 194 -0.41 -0.67 23.17
N SER A 195 0.05 -1.27 24.28
CA SER A 195 1.00 -2.40 24.27
C SER A 195 0.41 -3.69 23.71
N HIS A 196 -0.92 -3.81 23.66
CA HIS A 196 -1.60 -4.97 23.10
C HIS A 196 -1.83 -4.86 21.60
N LEU A 197 -1.70 -3.66 21.02
CA LEU A 197 -1.89 -3.45 19.58
C LEU A 197 -0.72 -4.09 18.82
N SER A 198 -1.05 -5.09 18.02
CA SER A 198 -0.12 -5.89 17.23
C SER A 198 0.65 -5.03 16.24
N ILE A 199 -0.03 -4.10 15.56
CA ILE A 199 0.63 -3.19 14.61
C ILE A 199 1.65 -2.29 15.32
N PHE A 200 1.31 -1.78 16.51
CA PHE A 200 2.23 -0.99 17.31
C PHE A 200 3.45 -1.80 17.77
N ARG A 201 3.23 -3.05 18.21
CA ARG A 201 4.32 -3.96 18.58
C ARG A 201 5.24 -4.29 17.40
N MET A 202 4.70 -4.45 16.19
CA MET A 202 5.50 -4.62 14.97
C MET A 202 6.42 -3.41 14.75
N LEU A 203 5.89 -2.18 14.95
CA LEU A 203 6.70 -0.98 14.80
C LEU A 203 7.79 -0.84 15.88
N MET A 204 7.46 -1.16 17.14
CA MET A 204 8.32 -0.86 18.30
C MET A 204 9.28 -1.97 18.70
N SER A 205 8.95 -3.23 18.43
CA SER A 205 9.65 -4.38 19.03
C SER A 205 10.06 -5.47 18.05
N SER A 206 9.74 -5.32 16.76
CA SER A 206 10.06 -6.31 15.73
C SER A 206 11.20 -5.82 14.82
N ARG A 207 11.40 -6.44 13.65
CA ARG A 207 12.39 -6.01 12.63
C ARG A 207 12.40 -4.51 12.34
N ALA A 208 11.25 -3.83 12.36
CA ALA A 208 11.19 -2.40 12.09
C ALA A 208 11.93 -1.54 13.14
N SER A 209 12.11 -2.06 14.37
CA SER A 209 12.74 -1.32 15.48
C SER A 209 14.20 -0.96 15.22
N ILE A 210 14.90 -1.68 14.34
CA ILE A 210 16.29 -1.36 13.95
C ILE A 210 16.39 0.03 13.31
N HIS A 211 15.31 0.49 12.66
CA HIS A 211 15.23 1.77 11.99
C HIS A 211 14.74 2.90 12.91
N ALA A 212 14.38 2.64 14.17
CA ALA A 212 13.71 3.62 15.03
C ALA A 212 14.47 4.96 15.13
N CYS A 213 15.77 4.92 15.44
CA CYS A 213 16.60 6.12 15.52
C CYS A 213 16.69 6.86 14.18
N LEU A 214 16.82 6.11 13.07
CA LEU A 214 16.92 6.69 11.73
C LEU A 214 15.59 7.30 11.28
N LEU A 215 14.48 6.66 11.61
CA LEU A 215 13.12 7.14 11.35
C LEU A 215 12.86 8.45 12.07
N VAL A 216 13.11 8.50 13.39
CA VAL A 216 12.95 9.73 14.19
C VAL A 216 13.83 10.86 13.65
N LYS A 217 15.11 10.58 13.37
CA LYS A 217 16.04 11.56 12.79
C LYS A 217 15.54 12.07 11.44
N THR A 218 15.05 11.18 10.57
CA THR A 218 14.57 11.52 9.22
C THR A 218 13.32 12.39 9.30
N LEU A 219 12.35 12.01 10.14
CA LEU A 219 11.12 12.78 10.33
C LEU A 219 11.40 14.16 10.91
N LEU A 220 12.26 14.27 11.94
CA LEU A 220 12.64 15.55 12.53
C LEU A 220 13.35 16.45 11.51
N LYS A 221 14.29 15.89 10.72
CA LYS A 221 14.96 16.66 9.67
C LYS A 221 13.98 17.19 8.63
N ARG A 222 13.04 16.36 8.15
CA ARG A 222 12.01 16.78 7.19
C ARG A 222 11.09 17.85 7.77
N PHE A 223 10.69 17.70 9.03
CA PHE A 223 9.88 18.69 9.73
C PHE A 223 10.60 20.04 9.87
N MET A 224 11.90 20.02 10.19
CA MET A 224 12.72 21.23 10.30
C MET A 224 12.98 21.90 8.94
N ALA A 225 13.19 21.11 7.89
CA ALA A 225 13.47 21.63 6.55
C ALA A 225 12.25 22.33 5.92
N GLN A 226 11.04 21.82 6.20
CA GLN A 226 9.78 22.32 5.63
C GLN A 226 9.83 22.45 4.09
N ASP A 227 10.51 21.52 3.43
CA ASP A 227 10.60 21.50 1.98
C ASP A 227 9.21 21.47 1.36
N LYS A 228 9.01 22.30 0.33
CA LYS A 228 7.73 22.34 -0.39
C LYS A 228 7.56 21.05 -1.18
N GLN A 229 6.31 20.60 -1.30
CA GLN A 229 5.99 19.52 -2.23
C GLN A 229 6.51 19.85 -3.64
N PRO A 230 6.99 18.86 -4.41
CA PRO A 230 7.34 19.04 -5.81
C PRO A 230 6.17 19.67 -6.58
N LYS A 231 6.49 20.49 -7.58
CA LYS A 231 5.45 21.09 -8.43
C LYS A 231 4.75 19.95 -9.18
N LYS A 232 3.42 19.90 -9.09
CA LYS A 232 2.62 19.07 -9.99
C LYS A 232 2.75 19.68 -11.38
N ASP A 233 3.18 18.92 -12.37
CA ASP A 233 3.03 19.35 -13.76
C ASP A 233 1.53 19.65 -14.02
N GLU A 234 1.22 20.67 -14.82
CA GLU A 234 -0.15 21.14 -15.05
C GLU A 234 -1.06 20.09 -15.71
N SER A 235 -0.48 18.99 -16.20
CA SER A 235 -1.24 17.77 -16.44
C SER A 235 -1.38 17.02 -15.13
N GLY A 236 -2.60 16.89 -14.61
CA GLY A 236 -2.92 16.23 -13.33
C GLY A 236 -2.55 14.74 -13.22
N SER A 237 -1.68 14.23 -14.10
CA SER A 237 -0.96 12.97 -13.95
C SER A 237 0.41 13.24 -13.34
N VAL A 238 0.83 12.44 -12.39
CA VAL A 238 2.18 12.44 -11.77
C VAL A 238 3.30 12.16 -12.80
N VAL A 239 3.00 12.13 -14.11
CA VAL A 239 3.73 11.41 -15.15
C VAL A 239 4.26 12.31 -16.29
N LEU A 240 4.03 13.63 -16.34
CA LEU A 240 4.48 14.41 -17.51
C LEU A 240 5.92 14.96 -17.46
N GLY A 241 6.68 14.66 -16.41
CA GLY A 241 8.14 14.85 -16.39
C GLY A 241 8.96 13.68 -16.95
N ILE A 242 8.34 12.71 -17.65
CA ILE A 242 8.96 11.40 -17.95
C ILE A 242 8.81 10.93 -19.41
N ALA A 243 8.80 11.86 -20.37
CA ALA A 243 8.96 11.58 -21.80
C ALA A 243 10.21 12.27 -22.35
#